data_AF-A0A067PE86-F1
#
_entry.id   AF-A0A067PE86-F1
#
_cell.length_a   1.000
_cell.length_b   1.000
_cell.length_c   1.000
_cell.angle_alpha   90.00
_cell.angle_beta   90.00
_cell.angle_gamma   90.00
#
_symmetry.space_group_name_H-M   'P 1'
#
loop_
_entity.id
_entity.type
_entity.pdbx_description
1 polymer ?
#
loop_
_entity_poly.entity_id
_entity_poly.type
_entity_poly.pdbx_seq_one_letter_code
_entity_poly.pdbx_strand_id
1 'polypeptide(L)'
;MAHSNRKGRKAGNKGNFHGERLKLLPSFLDEYLHAAQAKKTPEFWPQIWAAYWAKFLWRVALSEEPQPDEGGAMLSHEAMMLEEIVQKAEVVQRINMMIKLWFQWKKATSTKLEKNPWAPLLTLIRKKAKKPSRLLPGWQYYMLKNNKAVRDAFDEHWPVAGKLAEQRVAYQNTIAQELFAKETPEVRRVYEEEAMDLHKSAKKEFHRGSLPDAPTDTESINKARARAAGIIQPLLQLVCEYTGSVGTLFLGAPPRSANEECFVKVYIGESGGQYSVD
;
A
#
# COMPACT_ATOMS: atom_id res chain seq x y z
N MET A 1 3.91 -35.12 -21.66
CA MET A 1 4.36 -34.08 -20.72
C MET A 1 4.66 -32.81 -21.51
N ALA A 2 3.87 -31.73 -21.33
CA ALA A 2 4.01 -30.51 -22.12
C ALA A 2 5.00 -29.54 -21.47
N HIS A 3 6.13 -29.26 -22.13
CA HIS A 3 7.06 -28.22 -21.73
C HIS A 3 6.46 -26.84 -22.03
N SER A 4 6.08 -26.13 -20.97
CA SER A 4 5.66 -24.73 -21.01
C SER A 4 6.83 -23.85 -21.47
N ASN A 5 6.72 -23.37 -22.72
CA ASN A 5 7.64 -22.45 -23.34
C ASN A 5 7.42 -21.04 -22.75
N ARG A 6 8.05 -20.73 -21.60
CA ARG A 6 7.95 -19.40 -20.96
C ARG A 6 8.73 -18.38 -21.80
N LYS A 7 8.01 -17.62 -22.63
CA LYS A 7 8.54 -16.45 -23.36
C LYS A 7 9.31 -15.54 -22.40
N GLY A 8 10.56 -15.22 -22.78
CA GLY A 8 11.53 -14.52 -21.97
C GLY A 8 10.99 -13.23 -21.34
N ARG A 9 11.05 -13.16 -20.00
CA ARG A 9 10.90 -11.89 -19.29
C ARG A 9 12.01 -10.96 -19.79
N LYS A 10 11.68 -9.69 -20.08
CA LYS A 10 12.68 -8.65 -20.40
C LYS A 10 13.80 -8.75 -19.36
N ALA A 11 15.05 -8.91 -19.82
CA ALA A 11 16.22 -8.86 -18.95
C ALA A 11 16.11 -7.56 -18.14
N GLY A 12 16.13 -7.68 -16.82
CA GLY A 12 16.02 -6.51 -15.94
C GLY A 12 17.08 -5.47 -16.32
N ASN A 13 16.75 -4.19 -16.18
CA ASN A 13 17.70 -3.11 -16.42
C ASN A 13 18.96 -3.39 -15.59
N LYS A 14 20.12 -3.59 -16.26
CA LYS A 14 21.36 -4.04 -15.62
C LYS A 14 22.00 -2.97 -14.72
N GLY A 15 21.41 -1.77 -14.64
CA GLY A 15 21.94 -0.65 -13.87
C GLY A 15 23.15 -0.04 -14.58
N ASN A 16 23.48 1.22 -14.25
CA ASN A 16 24.61 1.92 -14.90
C ASN A 16 25.97 1.57 -14.26
N PHE A 17 25.98 1.05 -13.04
CA PHE A 17 27.19 0.77 -12.26
C PHE A 17 27.45 -0.73 -12.16
N HIS A 18 28.70 -1.11 -12.40
CA HIS A 18 29.17 -2.50 -12.47
C HIS A 18 30.50 -2.62 -11.70
N GLY A 19 30.93 -3.85 -11.40
CA GLY A 19 32.25 -4.13 -10.82
C GLY A 19 32.54 -3.39 -9.51
N GLU A 20 33.74 -2.83 -9.40
CA GLU A 20 34.21 -2.06 -8.23
C GLU A 20 33.35 -0.83 -7.91
N ARG A 21 32.76 -0.18 -8.93
CA ARG A 21 31.84 0.95 -8.71
C ARG A 21 30.60 0.50 -7.96
N LEU A 22 30.06 -0.66 -8.32
CA LEU A 22 28.90 -1.24 -7.64
C LEU A 22 29.25 -1.78 -6.25
N LYS A 23 30.52 -2.06 -5.93
CA LYS A 23 30.94 -2.40 -4.56
C LYS A 23 31.06 -1.17 -3.66
N LEU A 24 31.50 -0.03 -4.21
CA LEU A 24 31.63 1.22 -3.46
C LEU A 24 30.27 1.80 -3.05
N LEU A 25 29.32 1.91 -3.97
CA LEU A 25 28.05 2.62 -3.67
C LEU A 25 27.25 2.03 -2.49
N PRO A 26 27.11 0.69 -2.32
CA PRO A 26 26.42 0.10 -1.19
C PRO A 26 27.05 0.39 0.17
N SER A 27 28.37 0.63 0.27
CA SER A 27 29.00 0.90 1.58
C SER A 27 28.55 2.23 2.19
N PHE A 28 28.02 3.15 1.37
CA PHE A 28 27.48 4.44 1.79
C PHE A 28 25.94 4.43 1.92
N LEU A 29 25.29 3.28 1.76
CA LEU A 29 23.82 3.21 1.75
C LEU A 29 23.21 3.58 3.10
N ASP A 30 23.78 3.10 4.20
CA ASP A 30 23.26 3.36 5.54
C ASP A 30 23.41 4.84 5.91
N GLU A 31 24.57 5.44 5.61
CA GLU A 31 24.82 6.89 5.78
C GLU A 31 23.83 7.72 4.96
N TYR A 32 23.57 7.34 3.71
CA TYR A 32 22.58 8.01 2.87
C TYR A 32 21.17 7.93 3.47
N LEU A 33 20.76 6.75 3.97
CA LEU A 33 19.44 6.58 4.57
C LEU A 33 19.29 7.43 5.84
N HIS A 34 20.33 7.50 6.68
CA HIS A 34 20.37 8.38 7.85
C HIS A 34 20.29 9.86 7.46
N ALA A 35 21.10 10.30 6.50
CA ALA A 35 21.08 11.67 6.01
C ALA A 35 19.72 12.03 5.39
N ALA A 36 19.09 11.09 4.67
CA ALA A 36 17.78 11.28 4.07
C ALA A 36 16.66 11.38 5.11
N GLN A 37 16.73 10.61 6.20
CA GLN A 37 15.79 10.72 7.31
C GLN A 37 15.97 12.03 8.08
N ALA A 38 17.22 12.48 8.28
CA ALA A 38 17.56 13.74 8.94
C ALA A 38 17.39 14.98 8.06
N LYS A 39 16.96 14.83 6.78
CA LYS A 39 16.91 15.90 5.77
C LYS A 39 18.27 16.58 5.50
N LYS A 40 19.39 15.90 5.77
CA LYS A 40 20.78 16.36 5.57
C LYS A 40 21.44 15.81 4.29
N THR A 41 20.65 15.42 3.29
CA THR A 41 21.21 14.91 2.02
C THR A 41 22.16 15.88 1.29
N PRO A 42 22.03 17.22 1.39
CA PRO A 42 23.01 18.11 0.78
C PRO A 42 24.45 17.93 1.30
N GLU A 43 24.61 17.56 2.57
CA GLU A 43 25.92 17.33 3.22
C GLU A 43 26.54 15.98 2.80
N PHE A 44 25.70 15.01 2.44
CA PHE A 44 26.12 13.67 2.02
C PHE A 44 26.74 13.67 0.61
N TRP A 45 26.20 14.44 -0.33
CA TRP A 45 26.63 14.36 -1.74
C TRP A 45 28.12 14.67 -1.95
N PRO A 46 28.69 15.74 -1.36
CA PRO A 46 30.12 16.01 -1.49
C PRO A 46 31.01 14.85 -1.02
N GLN A 47 30.61 14.15 0.04
CA GLN A 47 31.39 13.04 0.63
C GLN A 47 31.47 11.85 -0.31
N ILE A 48 30.33 11.39 -0.83
CA ILE A 48 30.31 10.26 -1.77
C ILE A 48 30.95 10.62 -3.11
N TRP A 49 30.79 11.86 -3.59
CA TRP A 49 31.48 12.30 -4.80
C TRP A 49 32.99 12.33 -4.62
N ALA A 50 33.50 12.85 -3.50
CA ALA A 50 34.91 12.84 -3.19
C ALA A 50 35.46 11.40 -3.13
N ALA A 51 34.79 10.50 -2.42
CA ALA A 51 35.18 9.09 -2.32
C ALA A 51 35.15 8.37 -3.68
N TYR A 52 34.14 8.66 -4.51
CA TYR A 52 34.02 8.08 -5.85
C TYR A 52 35.15 8.57 -6.77
N TRP A 53 35.38 9.87 -6.85
CA TRP A 53 36.40 10.45 -7.73
C TRP A 53 37.84 10.24 -7.23
N ALA A 54 38.03 9.89 -5.96
CA ALA A 54 39.32 9.42 -5.44
C ALA A 54 39.67 8.02 -5.95
N LYS A 55 38.67 7.18 -6.29
CA LYS A 55 38.88 5.79 -6.74
C LYS A 55 38.74 5.60 -8.25
N PHE A 56 37.98 6.46 -8.93
CA PHE A 56 37.67 6.32 -10.36
C PHE A 56 38.02 7.57 -11.15
N LEU A 57 38.86 7.43 -12.17
CA LEU A 57 39.18 8.51 -13.11
C LEU A 57 37.99 8.84 -14.01
N TRP A 58 37.80 10.13 -14.31
CA TRP A 58 36.70 10.61 -15.16
C TRP A 58 36.81 10.16 -16.62
N ARG A 59 38.02 9.85 -17.09
CA ARG A 59 38.26 9.37 -18.46
C ARG A 59 37.82 7.92 -18.69
N VAL A 60 37.72 7.12 -17.62
CA VAL A 60 37.34 5.70 -17.71
C VAL A 60 35.83 5.58 -17.88
N ALA A 61 35.40 4.90 -18.95
CA ALA A 61 33.98 4.69 -19.22
C ALA A 61 33.31 3.87 -18.09
N LEU A 62 32.01 4.08 -17.87
CA LEU A 62 31.25 3.33 -16.85
C LEU A 62 31.19 1.82 -17.11
N SER A 63 31.35 1.41 -18.37
CA SER A 63 31.38 0.01 -18.82
C SER A 63 32.73 -0.68 -18.60
N GLU A 64 33.80 0.07 -18.36
CA GLU A 64 35.16 -0.44 -18.23
C GLU A 64 35.59 -0.47 -16.77
N GLU A 65 36.21 -1.57 -16.33
CA GLU A 65 36.76 -1.65 -14.98
C GLU A 65 38.09 -0.89 -14.90
N PRO A 66 38.30 -0.08 -13.85
CA PRO A 66 39.57 0.61 -13.66
C PRO A 66 40.68 -0.40 -13.43
N GLN A 67 41.80 -0.27 -14.16
CA GLN A 67 42.99 -1.07 -13.93
C GLN A 67 43.66 -0.62 -12.62
N PRO A 68 44.14 -1.55 -11.78
CA PRO A 68 44.69 -1.24 -10.45
C PRO A 68 45.95 -0.34 -10.48
N ASP A 69 46.60 -0.18 -11.64
CA ASP A 69 47.86 0.58 -11.80
C ASP A 69 47.66 2.00 -12.38
N GLU A 70 46.45 2.35 -12.84
CA GLU A 70 46.18 3.70 -13.38
C GLU A 70 45.96 4.77 -12.30
N GLY A 71 45.92 4.37 -11.02
CA GLY A 71 45.59 5.24 -9.89
C GLY A 71 46.73 6.15 -9.40
N GLY A 72 47.94 6.05 -9.95
CA GLY A 72 49.14 6.72 -9.42
C GLY A 72 49.55 8.02 -10.10
N ALA A 73 49.15 8.27 -11.35
CA ALA A 73 49.50 9.50 -12.02
C ALA A 73 48.43 10.57 -11.74
N MET A 74 48.55 11.28 -10.62
CA MET A 74 48.04 12.66 -10.54
C MET A 74 48.69 13.42 -11.69
N LEU A 75 48.05 13.43 -12.86
CA LEU A 75 48.47 14.26 -13.98
C LEU A 75 48.55 15.68 -13.45
N SER A 76 49.79 16.20 -13.40
CA SER A 76 50.11 17.58 -13.06
C SER A 76 49.09 18.49 -13.72
N HIS A 77 48.61 19.49 -12.98
CA HIS A 77 47.53 20.40 -13.38
C HIS A 77 47.93 21.34 -14.55
N GLU A 78 49.02 21.03 -15.25
CA GLU A 78 49.67 21.90 -16.21
C GLU A 78 49.17 21.57 -17.61
N ALA A 79 48.27 22.44 -18.07
CA ALA A 79 47.70 22.54 -19.42
C ALA A 79 46.69 21.45 -19.84
N MET A 80 45.64 21.23 -19.05
CA MET A 80 44.38 20.75 -19.64
C MET A 80 43.86 21.80 -20.62
N MET A 81 43.70 21.43 -21.88
CA MET A 81 43.07 22.27 -22.89
C MET A 81 41.65 22.65 -22.43
N LEU A 82 41.17 23.84 -22.79
CA LEU A 82 39.83 24.33 -22.40
C LEU A 82 38.72 23.31 -22.72
N GLU A 83 38.87 22.58 -23.82
CA GLU A 83 37.97 21.50 -24.24
C GLU A 83 37.92 20.34 -23.23
N GLU A 84 39.06 19.96 -22.64
CA GLU A 84 39.12 18.87 -21.66
C GLU A 84 38.46 19.25 -20.33
N ILE A 85 38.54 20.54 -19.95
CA ILE A 85 37.87 21.05 -18.75
C ILE A 85 36.34 20.94 -18.91
N VAL A 86 35.82 21.31 -20.08
CA VAL A 86 34.39 21.21 -20.39
C VAL A 86 33.94 19.75 -20.39
N GLN A 87 34.68 18.87 -21.09
CA GLN A 87 34.38 17.43 -21.11
C GLN A 87 34.39 16.81 -19.71
N LYS A 88 35.40 17.15 -18.89
CA LYS A 88 35.47 16.69 -17.49
C LYS A 88 34.25 17.15 -16.71
N ALA A 89 33.87 18.42 -16.81
CA ALA A 89 32.71 18.96 -16.10
C ALA A 89 31.42 18.22 -16.48
N GLU A 90 31.19 17.97 -17.77
CA GLU A 90 30.02 17.24 -18.26
C GLU A 90 29.98 15.78 -17.76
N VAL A 91 31.11 15.08 -17.85
CA VAL A 91 31.21 13.69 -17.38
C VAL A 91 30.98 13.61 -15.87
N VAL A 92 31.58 14.53 -15.10
CA VAL A 92 31.41 14.59 -13.65
C VAL A 92 29.96 14.86 -13.28
N GLN A 93 29.32 15.86 -13.90
CA GLN A 93 27.91 16.17 -13.66
C GLN A 93 27.00 14.99 -13.98
N ARG A 94 27.20 14.34 -15.13
CA ARG A 94 26.43 13.16 -15.55
C ARG A 94 26.57 12.01 -14.57
N ILE A 95 27.79 11.68 -14.15
CA ILE A 95 28.04 10.58 -13.21
C ILE A 95 27.48 10.91 -11.82
N ASN A 96 27.67 12.14 -11.34
CA ASN A 96 27.10 12.60 -10.07
C ASN A 96 25.57 12.48 -10.07
N MET A 97 24.91 12.81 -11.19
CA MET A 97 23.46 12.61 -11.36
C MET A 97 23.08 11.13 -11.32
N MET A 98 23.83 10.26 -12.00
CA MET A 98 23.57 8.82 -11.99
C MET A 98 23.73 8.22 -10.58
N ILE A 99 24.74 8.65 -9.81
CA ILE A 99 24.92 8.25 -8.41
C ILE A 99 23.71 8.67 -7.57
N LYS A 100 23.26 9.92 -7.70
CA LYS A 100 22.04 10.41 -7.03
C LYS A 100 20.82 9.54 -7.34
N LEU A 101 20.58 9.26 -8.62
CA LEU A 101 19.47 8.43 -9.06
C LEU A 101 19.58 7.00 -8.52
N TRP A 102 20.78 6.43 -8.44
CA TRP A 102 21.01 5.10 -7.87
C TRP A 102 20.63 5.05 -6.39
N PHE A 103 21.05 6.02 -5.58
CA PHE A 103 20.69 6.08 -4.16
C PHE A 103 19.19 6.32 -3.95
N GLN A 104 18.58 7.20 -4.74
CA GLN A 104 17.12 7.42 -4.72
C GLN A 104 16.36 6.14 -5.08
N TRP A 105 16.80 5.42 -6.11
CA TRP A 105 16.23 4.13 -6.48
C TRP A 105 16.42 3.09 -5.38
N LYS A 106 17.60 3.01 -4.75
CA LYS A 106 17.85 2.12 -3.63
C LYS A 106 16.95 2.44 -2.45
N LYS A 107 16.80 3.69 -2.04
CA LYS A 107 15.84 4.09 -0.99
C LYS A 107 14.40 3.73 -1.35
N ALA A 108 13.98 4.00 -2.59
CA ALA A 108 12.65 3.62 -3.07
C ALA A 108 12.46 2.09 -3.14
N THR A 109 13.54 1.33 -3.31
CA THR A 109 13.51 -0.13 -3.39
C THR A 109 13.58 -0.76 -2.01
N SER A 110 14.40 -0.25 -1.09
CA SER A 110 14.43 -0.65 0.32
C SER A 110 13.07 -0.42 0.98
N THR A 111 12.43 0.72 0.71
CA THR A 111 11.06 0.99 1.21
C THR A 111 10.00 0.07 0.59
N LYS A 112 10.24 -0.51 -0.60
CA LYS A 112 9.36 -1.51 -1.22
C LYS A 112 9.64 -2.95 -0.75
N LEU A 113 10.91 -3.29 -0.51
CA LEU A 113 11.36 -4.60 -0.04
C LEU A 113 11.02 -4.82 1.44
N GLU A 114 11.13 -3.78 2.26
CA GLU A 114 10.60 -3.82 3.62
C GLU A 114 9.08 -3.87 3.56
N LYS A 115 8.54 -5.08 3.70
CA LYS A 115 7.12 -5.38 3.72
C LYS A 115 6.43 -4.45 4.72
N ASN A 116 5.83 -3.36 4.22
CA ASN A 116 5.13 -2.41 5.05
C ASN A 116 3.98 -3.14 5.74
N PRO A 117 3.99 -3.28 7.08
CA PRO A 117 2.98 -4.06 7.80
C PRO A 117 1.57 -3.48 7.61
N TRP A 118 1.47 -2.20 7.25
CA TRP A 118 0.21 -1.52 6.99
C TRP A 118 -0.30 -1.63 5.55
N ALA A 119 0.51 -2.11 4.60
CA ALA A 119 0.12 -2.18 3.19
C ALA A 119 -1.15 -3.02 2.93
N PRO A 120 -1.38 -4.17 3.59
CA PRO A 120 -2.63 -4.91 3.47
C PRO A 120 -3.85 -4.08 3.91
N LEU A 121 -3.75 -3.37 5.04
CA LEU A 121 -4.83 -2.52 5.56
C LEU A 121 -5.12 -1.35 4.61
N LEU A 122 -4.09 -0.65 4.14
CA LEU A 122 -4.25 0.46 3.19
C LEU A 122 -4.87 -0.01 1.86
N THR A 123 -4.56 -1.23 1.43
CA THR A 123 -5.19 -1.84 0.26
C THR A 123 -6.67 -2.11 0.49
N LEU A 124 -7.05 -2.52 1.71
CA LEU A 124 -8.45 -2.71 2.09
C LEU A 124 -9.21 -1.39 2.16
N ILE A 125 -8.63 -0.33 2.72
CA ILE A 125 -9.25 1.00 2.76
C ILE A 125 -9.53 1.53 1.35
N ARG A 126 -8.63 1.28 0.39
CA ARG A 126 -8.81 1.66 -1.02
C ARG A 126 -9.91 0.87 -1.72
N LYS A 127 -10.16 -0.37 -1.30
CA LYS A 127 -11.23 -1.19 -1.86
C LYS A 127 -12.53 -0.79 -1.17
N LYS A 128 -13.60 -0.53 -1.94
CA LYS A 128 -14.94 -0.41 -1.35
C LYS A 128 -15.25 -1.73 -0.64
N ALA A 129 -15.28 -1.71 0.69
CA ALA A 129 -15.68 -2.89 1.46
C ALA A 129 -17.04 -3.34 0.95
N LYS A 130 -17.13 -4.58 0.44
CA LYS A 130 -18.41 -5.15 0.03
C LYS A 130 -19.26 -5.27 1.28
N LYS A 131 -20.24 -4.39 1.45
CA LYS A 131 -21.16 -4.44 2.59
C LYS A 131 -21.72 -5.87 2.70
N PRO A 132 -21.88 -6.40 3.93
CA PRO A 132 -22.55 -7.69 4.10
C PRO A 132 -23.92 -7.62 3.43
N SER A 133 -24.37 -8.75 2.87
CA SER A 133 -25.71 -8.84 2.30
C SER A 133 -26.74 -8.38 3.33
N ARG A 134 -27.78 -7.69 2.86
CA ARG A 134 -28.90 -7.34 3.74
C ARG A 134 -29.60 -8.63 4.17
N LEU A 135 -30.21 -8.63 5.36
CA LEU A 135 -31.09 -9.70 5.77
C LEU A 135 -32.23 -9.80 4.76
N LEU A 136 -32.39 -10.98 4.16
CA LEU A 136 -33.50 -11.26 3.27
C LEU A 136 -34.74 -11.52 4.13
N PRO A 137 -35.90 -10.93 3.81
CA PRO A 137 -37.18 -11.37 4.35
C PRO A 137 -37.42 -12.85 4.02
N GLY A 138 -38.16 -13.57 4.87
CA GLY A 138 -38.42 -15.01 4.71
C GLY A 138 -38.91 -15.40 3.32
N TRP A 139 -39.83 -14.62 2.72
CA TRP A 139 -40.33 -14.86 1.37
C TRP A 139 -39.27 -14.72 0.26
N GLN A 140 -38.28 -13.83 0.41
CA GLN A 140 -37.17 -13.71 -0.54
C GLN A 140 -36.24 -14.90 -0.44
N TYR A 141 -36.00 -15.38 0.77
CA TYR A 141 -35.22 -16.58 1.00
C TYR A 141 -35.96 -17.83 0.52
N TYR A 142 -37.27 -17.91 0.71
CA TYR A 142 -38.15 -18.92 0.10
C TYR A 142 -38.03 -18.91 -1.43
N MET A 143 -38.09 -17.75 -2.07
CA MET A 143 -37.93 -17.62 -3.52
C MET A 143 -36.56 -18.15 -4.00
N LEU A 144 -35.50 -17.96 -3.21
CA LEU A 144 -34.16 -18.47 -3.53
C LEU A 144 -34.14 -20.01 -3.52
N LYS A 145 -34.80 -20.64 -2.54
CA LYS A 145 -34.84 -22.10 -2.37
C LYS A 145 -35.84 -22.78 -3.31
N ASN A 146 -37.00 -22.16 -3.53
CA ASN A 146 -38.13 -22.69 -4.29
C ASN A 146 -38.31 -21.97 -5.63
N ASN A 147 -37.20 -21.57 -6.25
CA ASN A 147 -37.19 -20.76 -7.49
C ASN A 147 -38.02 -21.40 -8.62
N LYS A 148 -38.01 -22.73 -8.73
CA LYS A 148 -38.80 -23.46 -9.73
C LYS A 148 -40.31 -23.24 -9.53
N ALA A 149 -40.82 -23.49 -8.32
CA ALA A 149 -42.24 -23.32 -8.02
C ALA A 149 -42.71 -21.87 -8.23
N VAL A 150 -41.89 -20.88 -7.83
CA VAL A 150 -42.19 -19.47 -8.06
C VAL A 150 -42.18 -19.12 -9.56
N ARG A 151 -41.27 -19.68 -10.35
CA ARG A 151 -41.23 -19.45 -11.81
C ARG A 151 -42.42 -20.09 -12.51
N ASP A 152 -42.75 -21.33 -12.18
CA ASP A 152 -43.88 -22.04 -12.79
C ASP A 152 -45.19 -21.27 -12.52
N ALA A 153 -45.41 -20.84 -11.27
CA ALA A 153 -46.56 -20.00 -10.93
C ALA A 153 -46.51 -18.62 -11.64
N PHE A 154 -45.32 -18.02 -11.76
CA PHE A 154 -45.15 -16.76 -12.47
C PHE A 154 -45.49 -16.89 -13.95
N ASP A 155 -45.01 -17.93 -14.64
CA ASP A 155 -45.24 -18.13 -16.06
C ASP A 155 -46.71 -18.45 -16.38
N GLU A 156 -47.42 -19.09 -15.45
CA GLU A 156 -48.88 -19.31 -15.53
C GLU A 156 -49.67 -18.00 -15.38
N HIS A 157 -49.30 -17.15 -14.43
CA HIS A 157 -50.09 -15.95 -14.09
C HIS A 157 -49.71 -14.72 -14.94
N TRP A 158 -48.50 -14.66 -15.47
CA TRP A 158 -47.97 -13.49 -16.20
C TRP A 158 -48.76 -13.10 -17.46
N PRO A 159 -49.16 -14.04 -18.35
CA PRO A 159 -49.91 -13.69 -19.56
C PRO A 159 -51.27 -13.07 -19.28
N VAL A 160 -51.90 -13.46 -18.16
CA VAL A 160 -53.25 -13.02 -17.77
C VAL A 160 -53.19 -11.69 -16.99
N ALA A 161 -52.08 -11.39 -16.34
CA ALA A 161 -51.94 -10.24 -15.45
C ALA A 161 -52.07 -8.87 -16.15
N GLY A 162 -51.86 -8.80 -17.47
CA GLY A 162 -51.98 -7.57 -18.26
C GLY A 162 -51.00 -6.45 -17.83
N LYS A 163 -49.93 -6.78 -17.10
CA LYS A 163 -48.97 -5.82 -16.56
C LYS A 163 -47.88 -5.46 -17.57
N LEU A 164 -47.32 -4.26 -17.41
CA LEU A 164 -46.17 -3.81 -18.20
C LEU A 164 -44.92 -4.63 -17.88
N ALA A 165 -44.04 -4.83 -18.86
CA ALA A 165 -42.79 -5.59 -18.69
C ALA A 165 -41.87 -5.04 -17.57
N GLU A 166 -41.93 -3.74 -17.31
CA GLU A 166 -41.18 -3.09 -16.22
C GLU A 166 -41.62 -3.57 -14.82
N GLN A 167 -42.88 -4.01 -14.69
CA GLN A 167 -43.45 -4.51 -13.44
C GLN A 167 -43.22 -6.01 -13.23
N ARG A 168 -42.49 -6.68 -14.14
CA ARG A 168 -42.28 -8.13 -14.12
C ARG A 168 -41.68 -8.62 -12.81
N VAL A 169 -40.60 -7.98 -12.35
CA VAL A 169 -39.89 -8.36 -11.11
C VAL A 169 -40.76 -8.09 -9.88
N ALA A 170 -41.47 -6.97 -9.86
CA ALA A 170 -42.38 -6.65 -8.76
C ALA A 170 -43.51 -7.68 -8.66
N TYR A 171 -44.06 -8.13 -9.79
CA TYR A 171 -45.10 -9.14 -9.81
C TYR A 171 -44.60 -10.54 -9.45
N GLN A 172 -43.38 -10.90 -9.85
CA GLN A 172 -42.75 -12.13 -9.38
C GLN A 172 -42.59 -12.14 -7.85
N ASN A 173 -42.23 -10.99 -7.27
CA ASN A 173 -42.14 -10.84 -5.82
C ASN A 173 -43.51 -11.00 -5.13
N THR A 174 -44.60 -10.50 -5.72
CA THR A 174 -45.95 -10.71 -5.16
C THR A 174 -46.36 -12.17 -5.19
N ILE A 175 -46.07 -12.90 -6.28
CA ILE A 175 -46.34 -14.35 -6.38
C ILE A 175 -45.51 -15.12 -5.33
N ALA A 176 -44.24 -14.76 -5.15
CA ALA A 176 -43.41 -15.37 -4.11
C ALA A 176 -43.97 -15.13 -2.70
N GLN A 177 -44.48 -13.93 -2.42
CA GLN A 177 -45.13 -13.62 -1.15
C GLN A 177 -46.43 -14.41 -0.95
N GLU A 178 -47.25 -14.56 -1.99
CA GLU A 178 -48.50 -15.33 -1.95
C GLU A 178 -48.25 -16.82 -1.74
N LEU A 179 -47.28 -17.40 -2.46
CA LEU A 179 -46.88 -18.80 -2.26
C LEU A 179 -46.33 -19.02 -0.85
N PHE A 180 -45.45 -18.12 -0.38
CA PHE A 180 -44.92 -18.18 0.97
C PHE A 180 -46.02 -18.05 2.04
N ALA A 181 -47.04 -17.22 1.81
CA ALA A 181 -48.16 -17.06 2.74
C ALA A 181 -49.07 -18.29 2.82
N LYS A 182 -49.13 -19.11 1.76
CA LYS A 182 -49.86 -20.39 1.73
C LYS A 182 -49.14 -21.52 2.47
N GLU A 183 -47.84 -21.39 2.72
CA GLU A 183 -47.07 -22.36 3.51
C GLU A 183 -47.50 -22.36 4.97
N THR A 184 -47.30 -23.49 5.64
CA THR A 184 -47.63 -23.61 7.07
C THR A 184 -46.77 -22.65 7.92
N PRO A 185 -47.26 -22.17 9.08
CA PRO A 185 -46.49 -21.25 9.92
C PRO A 185 -45.15 -21.84 10.39
N GLU A 186 -45.06 -23.17 10.55
CA GLU A 186 -43.84 -23.87 10.91
C GLU A 186 -42.79 -23.77 9.80
N VAL A 187 -43.20 -24.03 8.55
CA VAL A 187 -42.32 -23.94 7.38
C VAL A 187 -41.84 -22.51 7.17
N ARG A 188 -42.73 -21.52 7.34
CA ARG A 188 -42.35 -20.10 7.28
C ARG A 188 -41.29 -19.74 8.31
N ARG A 189 -41.45 -20.22 9.55
CA ARG A 189 -40.48 -19.99 10.64
C ARG A 189 -39.11 -20.56 10.30
N VAL A 190 -39.05 -21.76 9.70
CA VAL A 190 -37.78 -22.38 9.27
C VAL A 190 -37.06 -21.50 8.23
N TYR A 191 -37.78 -20.98 7.23
CA TYR A 191 -37.15 -20.10 6.23
C TYR A 191 -36.67 -18.76 6.82
N GLU A 192 -37.38 -18.21 7.81
CA GLU A 192 -36.96 -16.99 8.52
C GLU A 192 -35.71 -17.24 9.38
N GLU A 193 -35.67 -18.35 10.12
CA GLU A 193 -34.51 -18.77 10.92
C GLU A 193 -33.28 -18.99 10.01
N GLU A 194 -33.44 -19.72 8.90
CA GLU A 194 -32.35 -19.93 7.94
C GLU A 194 -31.87 -18.62 7.28
N ALA A 195 -32.78 -17.70 6.94
CA ALA A 195 -32.41 -16.39 6.40
C ALA A 195 -31.61 -15.57 7.42
N MET A 196 -31.98 -15.63 8.70
CA MET A 196 -31.25 -14.99 9.79
C MET A 196 -29.85 -15.61 9.98
N ASP A 197 -29.73 -16.93 9.92
CA ASP A 197 -28.45 -17.63 10.04
C ASP A 197 -27.51 -17.35 8.88
N LEU A 198 -28.04 -17.29 7.65
CA LEU A 198 -27.28 -16.89 6.47
C LEU A 198 -26.74 -15.46 6.64
N HIS A 199 -27.58 -14.53 7.09
CA HIS A 199 -27.17 -13.14 7.35
C HIS A 199 -26.12 -13.05 8.46
N LYS A 200 -26.29 -13.80 9.55
CA LYS A 200 -25.34 -13.84 10.67
C LYS A 200 -23.99 -14.39 10.22
N SER A 201 -23.99 -15.42 9.37
CA SER A 201 -22.79 -16.00 8.78
C SER A 201 -22.09 -15.02 7.84
N ALA A 202 -22.84 -14.36 6.94
CA ALA A 202 -22.31 -13.33 6.05
C ALA A 202 -21.72 -12.13 6.81
N LYS A 203 -22.37 -11.68 7.91
CA LYS A 203 -21.80 -10.65 8.80
C LYS A 203 -20.50 -11.11 9.45
N LYS A 204 -20.43 -12.35 9.95
CA LYS A 204 -19.21 -12.90 10.55
C LYS A 204 -18.07 -12.98 9.54
N GLU A 205 -18.32 -13.47 8.33
CA GLU A 205 -17.34 -13.52 7.25
C GLU A 205 -16.89 -12.13 6.83
N PHE A 206 -17.83 -11.18 6.70
CA PHE A 206 -17.51 -9.79 6.44
C PHE A 206 -16.56 -9.25 7.52
N HIS A 207 -16.89 -9.40 8.81
CA HIS A 207 -16.01 -8.93 9.90
C HIS A 207 -14.65 -9.63 9.91
N ARG A 208 -14.59 -10.94 9.64
CA ARG A 208 -13.35 -11.71 9.57
C ARG A 208 -12.47 -11.29 8.39
N GLY A 209 -13.06 -11.01 7.23
CA GLY A 209 -12.33 -10.60 6.02
C GLY A 209 -12.11 -9.08 5.90
N SER A 210 -12.70 -8.27 6.79
CA SER A 210 -12.62 -6.81 6.72
C SER A 210 -11.27 -6.26 7.15
N LEU A 211 -10.54 -7.00 7.99
CA LEU A 211 -9.23 -6.60 8.50
C LEU A 211 -8.22 -7.69 8.18
N PRO A 212 -6.99 -7.33 7.79
CA PRO A 212 -5.92 -8.29 7.66
C PRO A 212 -5.51 -8.77 9.06
N ASP A 213 -5.02 -10.01 9.17
CA ASP A 213 -4.46 -10.48 10.43
C ASP A 213 -3.32 -9.57 10.89
N ALA A 214 -3.33 -9.22 12.17
CA ALA A 214 -2.27 -8.43 12.76
C ALA A 214 -0.95 -9.24 12.74
N PRO A 215 0.22 -8.58 12.53
CA PRO A 215 1.50 -9.25 12.70
C PRO A 215 1.62 -9.81 14.12
N THR A 216 2.05 -11.06 14.24
CA THR A 216 2.27 -11.73 15.54
C THR A 216 3.72 -11.64 15.99
N ASP A 217 4.65 -11.42 15.06
CA ASP A 217 6.07 -11.32 15.36
C ASP A 217 6.43 -9.96 15.95
N THR A 218 7.29 -10.00 16.96
CA THR A 218 7.68 -8.81 17.75
C THR A 218 8.34 -7.73 16.89
N GLU A 219 9.12 -8.13 15.89
CA GLU A 219 9.83 -7.22 15.00
C GLU A 219 8.86 -6.44 14.09
N SER A 220 7.90 -7.13 13.44
CA SER A 220 6.88 -6.48 12.60
C SER A 220 5.95 -5.59 13.42
N ILE A 221 5.63 -5.96 14.66
CA ILE A 221 4.87 -5.09 15.58
C ILE A 221 5.63 -3.79 15.84
N ASN A 222 6.93 -3.88 16.17
CA ASN A 222 7.75 -2.70 16.42
C ASN A 222 7.89 -1.82 15.16
N LYS A 223 8.07 -2.44 13.99
CA LYS A 223 8.08 -1.74 12.69
C LYS A 223 6.73 -1.08 12.39
N ALA A 224 5.61 -1.74 12.72
CA ALA A 224 4.27 -1.17 12.56
C ALA A 224 4.08 0.06 13.44
N ARG A 225 4.51 0.00 14.71
CA ARG A 225 4.48 1.14 15.65
C ARG A 225 5.33 2.31 15.16
N ALA A 226 6.57 2.07 14.78
CA ALA A 226 7.48 3.11 14.28
C ALA A 226 6.92 3.83 13.05
N ARG A 227 6.11 3.14 12.22
CA ARG A 227 5.47 3.70 11.02
C ARG A 227 4.06 4.23 11.26
N ALA A 228 3.48 4.01 12.43
CA ALA A 228 2.07 4.34 12.71
C ALA A 228 1.80 5.84 12.54
N ALA A 229 2.65 6.70 13.11
CA ALA A 229 2.49 8.16 12.99
C ALA A 229 2.44 8.62 11.53
N GLY A 230 3.41 8.19 10.72
CA GLY A 230 3.52 8.61 9.31
C GLY A 230 2.35 8.16 8.43
N ILE A 231 1.60 7.14 8.84
CA ILE A 231 0.42 6.64 8.11
C ILE A 231 -0.87 7.24 8.66
N ILE A 232 -0.99 7.32 9.98
CA ILE A 232 -2.22 7.75 10.63
C ILE A 232 -2.38 9.26 10.60
N GLN A 233 -1.29 10.02 10.74
CA GLN A 233 -1.33 11.48 10.71
C GLN A 233 -2.02 12.05 9.46
N PRO A 234 -1.65 11.69 8.21
CA PRO A 234 -2.33 12.21 7.03
C PRO A 234 -3.80 11.75 6.93
N LEU A 235 -4.12 10.55 7.44
CA LEU A 235 -5.52 10.07 7.48
C LEU A 235 -6.36 10.88 8.46
N LEU A 236 -5.85 11.10 9.68
CA LEU A 236 -6.52 11.89 10.71
C LEU A 236 -6.68 13.34 10.25
N GLN A 237 -5.65 13.90 9.60
CA GLN A 237 -5.71 15.23 9.01
C GLN A 237 -6.85 15.35 8.00
N LEU A 238 -6.94 14.42 7.04
CA LEU A 238 -7.99 14.44 6.04
C LEU A 238 -9.40 14.33 6.65
N VAL A 239 -9.56 13.49 7.67
CA VAL A 239 -10.84 13.37 8.40
C VAL A 239 -11.20 14.70 9.06
N CYS A 240 -10.27 15.30 9.80
CA CYS A 240 -10.44 16.60 10.45
C CYS A 240 -10.81 17.70 9.45
N GLU A 241 -10.12 17.78 8.32
CA GLU A 241 -10.41 18.75 7.24
C GLU A 241 -11.81 18.54 6.64
N TYR A 242 -12.21 17.28 6.40
CA TYR A 242 -13.53 16.99 5.82
C TYR A 242 -14.69 17.19 6.80
N THR A 243 -14.47 17.04 8.09
CA THR A 243 -15.53 17.19 9.11
C THR A 243 -15.47 18.54 9.84
N GLY A 244 -14.50 19.41 9.54
CA GLY A 244 -14.26 20.65 10.27
C GLY A 244 -13.97 20.42 11.76
N SER A 245 -13.36 19.30 12.10
CA SER A 245 -13.14 18.87 13.49
C SER A 245 -11.66 18.85 13.85
N VAL A 246 -11.34 18.91 15.14
CA VAL A 246 -9.99 18.61 15.66
C VAL A 246 -9.91 17.16 16.12
N GLY A 247 -8.71 16.56 16.04
CA GLY A 247 -8.54 15.13 16.30
C GLY A 247 -7.24 14.83 17.02
N THR A 248 -7.30 13.94 18.01
CA THR A 248 -6.11 13.40 18.69
C THR A 248 -6.17 11.88 18.70
N LEU A 249 -5.09 11.22 18.33
CA LEU A 249 -4.91 9.78 18.50
C LEU A 249 -3.78 9.51 19.49
N PHE A 250 -4.06 8.66 20.47
CA PHE A 250 -3.06 8.05 21.34
C PHE A 250 -2.95 6.57 21.01
N LEU A 251 -1.74 6.13 20.67
CA LEU A 251 -1.41 4.72 20.47
C LEU A 251 -0.34 4.34 21.47
N GLY A 252 -0.72 3.63 22.52
CA GLY A 252 0.20 3.11 23.55
C GLY A 252 0.40 1.60 23.41
N ALA A 253 1.57 1.12 23.84
CA ALA A 253 1.79 -0.29 24.11
C ALA A 253 2.32 -0.48 25.54
N PRO A 254 2.02 -1.62 26.19
CA PRO A 254 2.55 -1.91 27.50
C PRO A 254 4.10 -1.90 27.45
N PRO A 255 4.76 -1.24 28.41
CA PRO A 255 6.21 -1.16 28.47
C PRO A 255 6.80 -2.56 28.66
N ARG A 256 7.88 -2.90 27.96
CA ARG A 256 8.57 -4.20 28.15
C ARG A 256 9.67 -4.11 29.22
N SER A 257 10.09 -2.90 29.55
CA SER A 257 11.02 -2.61 30.64
C SER A 257 10.60 -1.32 31.35
N ALA A 258 11.06 -1.13 32.60
CA ALA A 258 10.67 0.00 33.45
C ALA A 258 10.98 1.38 32.85
N ASN A 259 11.88 1.46 31.87
CA ASN A 259 12.33 2.71 31.25
C ASN A 259 11.88 2.86 29.78
N GLU A 260 10.99 2.00 29.26
CA GLU A 260 10.59 2.05 27.85
C GLU A 260 9.23 2.74 27.69
N GLU A 261 9.24 4.00 27.24
CA GLU A 261 8.02 4.69 26.80
C GLU A 261 7.64 4.24 25.38
N CYS A 262 6.48 3.58 25.24
CA CYS A 262 5.95 3.10 23.97
C CYS A 262 4.63 3.80 23.60
N PHE A 263 4.63 5.14 23.51
CA PHE A 263 3.47 5.88 23.02
C PHE A 263 3.76 6.66 21.74
N VAL A 264 2.79 6.62 20.82
CA VAL A 264 2.73 7.49 19.65
C VAL A 264 1.53 8.41 19.86
N LYS A 265 1.79 9.71 19.96
CA LYS A 265 0.76 10.75 20.03
C LYS A 265 0.71 11.47 18.69
N VAL A 266 -0.47 11.53 18.08
CA VAL A 266 -0.73 12.31 16.87
C VAL A 266 -1.83 13.31 17.18
N TYR A 267 -1.56 14.60 16.97
CA TYR A 267 -2.52 15.68 17.19
C TYR A 267 -2.68 16.46 15.88
N ILE A 268 -3.93 16.71 15.49
CA ILE A 268 -4.31 17.59 14.39
C ILE A 268 -5.25 18.68 14.92
N GLY A 269 -4.78 19.92 14.85
CA GLY A 269 -5.51 21.13 15.22
C GLY A 269 -4.55 22.29 15.39
N GLU A 270 -5.07 23.51 15.22
CA GLU A 270 -4.39 24.70 15.72
C GLU A 270 -4.74 24.78 17.21
N SER A 271 -3.74 24.72 18.09
CA SER A 271 -3.94 25.08 19.48
C SER A 271 -4.19 26.58 19.52
N GLY A 272 -5.45 26.97 19.39
CA GLY A 272 -5.92 28.34 19.59
C GLY A 272 -5.68 28.73 21.04
N GLY A 273 -4.45 29.12 21.36
CA GLY A 273 -4.09 29.74 22.63
C GLY A 273 -4.61 31.16 22.68
N GLN A 274 -5.94 31.34 22.64
CA GLN A 274 -6.55 32.56 23.15
C GLN A 274 -6.62 32.42 24.66
N TYR A 275 -5.54 32.80 25.33
CA TYR A 275 -5.63 33.18 26.73
C TYR A 275 -6.45 34.46 26.78
N SER A 276 -7.76 34.35 27.07
CA SER A 276 -8.49 35.50 27.61
C SER A 276 -7.89 35.76 28.98
N VAL A 277 -7.09 36.81 29.08
CA VAL A 277 -6.70 37.37 30.36
C VAL A 277 -7.84 38.33 30.72
N ASP A 278 -8.77 37.85 31.53
CA ASP A 278 -9.74 38.68 32.23
C ASP A 278 -9.08 39.30 33.48
#